data_AF-A0A2S8JAU4-F1
#
_entry.id   AF-A0A2S8JAU4-F1
#
_cell.length_a   1.000
_cell.length_b   1.000
_cell.length_c   1.000
_cell.angle_alpha   90.00
_cell.angle_beta   90.00
_cell.angle_gamma   90.00
#
_symmetry.space_group_name_H-M   'P 1'
#
loop_
_entity.id
_entity.type
_entity.pdbx_description
1 polymer ?
#
loop_
_entity_poly.entity_id
_entity_poly.type
_entity_poly.pdbx_seq_one_letter_code
_entity_poly.pdbx_strand_id
1 'polypeptide(L)'
;MKNRTETNVKNNLKSNVASSTTWGGASNTFFGSILGGFTGLSGFLTGITNAFTGTSSGGGTFSGIYSHATSQTGTLAAHATSITEVQDAVTRISSGGSIDVYSTNNTLTIPTDAVSIEVWVFGAGGGGSSGWGPDNGTNSQRGAAGGGGGYVHHTFSASALRATYPSGVPITVGAKGLGGAAQTGNGGANGGDGGASTFGTTLLVAGGGKGGTITSTTCVDGAGGMGVVNGGSGGAPGGNSATGITIEGGGGGGGRGGGYQDVSGTRTVVQPANGGSAAGQVAGGTAPVNSATPANGGDGAVPDDLLLVGGSGGAGGAWKDSNTNSNPAGRGGDAGFPAGAGGGGGAGRYSIVFTGNSGRGGHGANGVVYVQIRYA
;
A
#
# COMPACT_ATOMS: atom_id res chain seq x y z
N MET A 1 -0.91 89.35 23.74
CA MET A 1 -0.82 88.22 24.69
C MET A 1 0.00 88.60 25.93
N LYS A 2 -0.49 89.54 26.76
CA LYS A 2 0.32 90.19 27.83
C LYS A 2 0.08 89.70 29.27
N ASN A 3 -0.77 88.69 29.51
CA ASN A 3 -1.16 88.24 30.87
C ASN A 3 -1.01 86.73 31.16
N ARG A 4 -0.21 85.98 30.37
CA ARG A 4 0.07 84.57 30.69
C ARG A 4 1.27 84.48 31.63
N THR A 5 1.02 84.57 32.94
CA THR A 5 2.02 84.22 33.94
C THR A 5 2.22 82.70 33.98
N GLU A 6 3.40 82.24 34.39
CA GLU A 6 3.69 80.80 34.56
C GLU A 6 2.65 80.11 35.45
N THR A 7 2.22 80.78 36.52
CA THR A 7 1.16 80.33 37.42
C THR A 7 -0.16 80.08 36.67
N ASN A 8 -0.56 81.00 35.79
CA ASN A 8 -1.80 80.87 35.03
C ASN A 8 -1.73 79.71 34.03
N VAL A 9 -0.55 79.45 33.44
CA VAL A 9 -0.32 78.32 32.54
C VAL A 9 -0.37 76.99 33.30
N LYS A 10 0.30 76.89 34.45
CA LYS A 10 0.29 75.69 35.31
C LYS A 10 -1.11 75.34 35.82
N ASN A 11 -1.87 76.34 36.27
CA ASN A 11 -3.22 76.12 36.77
C ASN A 11 -4.19 75.68 35.65
N ASN A 12 -4.05 76.26 34.45
CA ASN A 12 -4.87 75.87 33.31
C ASN A 12 -4.56 74.43 32.85
N LEU A 13 -3.28 74.05 32.81
CA LEU A 13 -2.86 72.66 32.54
C LEU A 13 -3.35 71.68 33.60
N LYS A 14 -3.24 72.00 34.90
CA LYS A 14 -3.78 71.17 35.99
C LYS A 14 -5.28 70.95 35.85
N SER A 15 -6.03 72.01 35.55
CA SER A 15 -7.48 71.93 35.37
C SER A 15 -7.85 71.06 34.17
N ASN A 16 -7.17 71.23 33.02
CA ASN A 16 -7.47 70.46 31.81
C ASN A 16 -7.11 68.98 31.94
N VAL A 17 -6.03 68.66 32.67
CA VAL A 17 -5.65 67.27 32.96
C VAL A 17 -6.65 66.64 33.93
N ALA A 18 -7.02 67.34 35.01
CA ALA A 18 -7.96 66.82 36.01
C ALA A 18 -9.39 66.62 35.47
N SER A 19 -9.82 67.43 34.50
CA SER A 19 -11.15 67.33 33.89
C SER A 19 -11.23 66.32 32.74
N SER A 20 -10.11 65.71 32.32
CA SER A 20 -10.10 64.82 31.17
C SER A 20 -10.44 63.38 31.57
N THR A 21 -11.56 62.87 31.07
CA THR A 21 -11.99 61.47 31.27
C THR A 21 -11.37 60.50 30.26
N THR A 22 -10.72 61.00 29.21
CA THR A 22 -10.09 60.20 28.15
C THR A 22 -8.69 59.69 28.50
N TRP A 23 -8.05 60.31 29.48
CA TRP A 23 -6.73 59.93 29.97
C TRP A 23 -6.95 59.13 31.25
N GLY A 24 -6.93 57.80 31.18
CA GLY A 24 -7.17 56.92 32.34
C GLY A 24 -6.33 57.27 33.59
N GLY A 25 -6.65 56.67 34.73
CA GLY A 25 -6.07 57.05 36.05
C GLY A 25 -4.54 57.13 36.11
N ALA A 26 -3.83 56.34 35.31
CA ALA A 26 -2.36 56.37 35.20
C ALA A 26 -1.82 57.69 34.62
N SER A 27 -2.44 58.22 33.56
CA SER A 27 -2.04 59.49 32.94
C SER A 27 -2.31 60.69 33.85
N ASN A 28 -3.42 60.69 34.59
CA ASN A 28 -3.72 61.77 35.55
C ASN A 28 -2.72 61.80 36.72
N THR A 29 -2.25 60.63 37.16
CA THR A 29 -1.21 60.51 38.18
C THR A 29 0.16 60.98 37.65
N PHE A 30 0.51 60.60 36.42
CA PHE A 30 1.76 61.01 35.77
C PHE A 30 1.80 62.53 35.54
N PHE A 31 0.79 63.11 34.89
CA PHE A 31 0.75 64.56 34.66
C PHE A 31 0.56 65.36 35.95
N GLY A 32 -0.17 64.83 36.93
CA GLY A 32 -0.25 65.39 38.28
C GLY A 32 1.12 65.46 38.96
N SER A 33 1.96 64.43 38.81
CA SER A 33 3.33 64.42 39.33
C SER A 33 4.27 65.41 38.61
N ILE A 34 4.13 65.57 37.28
CA ILE A 34 4.87 66.57 36.49
C ILE A 34 4.48 67.99 36.92
N LEU A 35 3.17 68.24 37.04
CA LEU A 35 2.62 69.57 37.37
C LEU A 35 2.76 69.92 38.87
N GLY A 36 2.94 68.91 39.73
CA GLY A 36 3.29 69.07 41.14
C GLY A 36 4.75 69.48 41.37
N GLY A 37 5.59 69.36 40.33
CA GLY A 37 7.03 69.52 40.43
C GLY A 37 7.63 68.27 41.07
N PHE A 38 8.46 67.54 40.32
CA PHE A 38 9.22 66.46 40.91
C PHE A 38 10.15 67.03 41.98
N THR A 39 10.09 66.47 43.19
CA THR A 39 11.06 66.79 44.26
C THR A 39 12.49 66.34 43.93
N GLY A 40 12.65 65.63 42.81
CA GLY A 40 13.94 65.26 42.21
C GLY A 40 13.76 64.27 41.05
N LEU A 41 14.84 64.03 40.31
CA LEU A 41 14.89 63.08 39.19
C LEU A 41 14.46 61.66 39.58
N SER A 42 14.69 61.26 40.83
CA SER A 42 14.26 59.96 41.37
C SER A 42 12.74 59.81 41.40
N GLY A 43 12.00 60.84 41.83
CA GLY A 43 10.53 60.82 41.84
C GLY A 43 9.92 60.76 40.44
N PHE A 44 10.57 61.41 39.47
CA PHE A 44 10.19 61.32 38.05
C PHE A 44 10.39 59.90 37.51
N LEU A 45 11.57 59.33 37.75
CA LEU A 45 11.89 57.97 37.31
C LEU A 45 10.98 56.95 37.98
N THR A 46 10.71 57.07 39.29
CA THR A 46 9.76 56.20 40.01
C THR A 46 8.34 56.36 39.48
N GLY A 47 7.89 57.57 39.14
CA GLY A 47 6.58 57.82 38.52
C GLY A 47 6.46 57.16 37.14
N ILE A 48 7.51 57.26 36.31
CA ILE A 48 7.62 56.55 35.04
C ILE A 48 7.58 55.04 35.27
N THR A 49 8.43 54.52 36.16
CA THR A 49 8.50 53.09 36.46
C THR A 49 7.16 52.56 36.97
N ASN A 50 6.45 53.28 37.85
CA ASN A 50 5.15 52.85 38.37
C ASN A 50 4.05 52.89 37.29
N ALA A 51 4.10 53.86 36.37
CA ALA A 51 3.20 53.90 35.21
C ALA A 51 3.45 52.73 34.24
N PHE A 52 4.72 52.32 34.06
CA PHE A 52 5.08 51.18 33.21
C PHE A 52 4.95 49.82 33.91
N THR A 53 5.05 49.73 35.23
CA THR A 53 5.00 48.45 35.97
C THR A 53 3.62 48.16 36.57
N GLY A 54 2.71 49.14 36.59
CA GLY A 54 1.31 48.92 36.95
C GLY A 54 1.03 48.78 38.45
N THR A 55 1.90 49.28 39.32
CA THR A 55 1.81 49.11 40.78
C THR A 55 0.84 50.08 41.47
N SER A 56 0.34 51.12 40.78
CA SER A 56 -0.67 52.04 41.32
C SER A 56 -2.09 51.69 40.86
N SER A 57 -2.98 51.59 41.83
CA SER A 57 -4.38 51.13 41.86
C SER A 57 -5.38 51.77 40.88
N GLY A 58 -5.07 51.79 39.59
CA GLY A 58 -5.97 52.29 38.55
C GLY A 58 -5.43 52.33 37.12
N GLY A 59 -4.19 51.87 36.89
CA GLY A 59 -3.66 51.69 35.54
C GLY A 59 -3.97 50.28 35.05
N GLY A 60 -4.63 50.14 33.90
CA GLY A 60 -4.69 48.87 33.17
C GLY A 60 -3.27 48.37 32.98
N THR A 61 -2.88 47.38 33.78
CA THR A 61 -1.50 46.94 33.92
C THR A 61 -1.02 46.30 32.61
N PHE A 62 0.30 46.25 32.40
CA PHE A 62 0.88 45.36 31.39
C PHE A 62 0.41 43.90 31.55
N SER A 63 -0.07 43.51 32.74
CA SER A 63 -0.76 42.23 32.95
C SER A 63 -2.02 42.07 32.09
N GLY A 64 -2.77 43.13 31.83
CA GLY A 64 -3.94 43.10 30.94
C GLY A 64 -3.55 43.00 29.46
N ILE A 65 -2.45 43.67 29.07
CA ILE A 65 -1.89 43.53 27.71
C ILE A 65 -1.30 42.13 27.52
N TYR A 66 -0.58 41.62 28.52
CA TYR A 66 0.02 40.28 28.51
C TYR A 66 -1.04 39.18 28.51
N SER A 67 -2.11 39.30 29.32
CA SER A 67 -3.21 38.34 29.31
C SER A 67 -3.97 38.36 27.98
N HIS A 68 -4.19 39.54 27.40
CA HIS A 68 -4.79 39.67 26.07
C HIS A 68 -3.90 39.06 24.99
N ALA A 69 -2.59 39.36 24.98
CA ALA A 69 -1.64 38.79 24.03
C ALA A 69 -1.55 37.26 24.14
N THR A 70 -1.52 36.73 25.37
CA THR A 70 -1.50 35.28 25.61
C THR A 70 -2.81 34.63 25.13
N SER A 71 -3.95 35.26 25.38
CA SER A 71 -5.25 34.81 24.86
C SER A 71 -5.27 34.79 23.33
N GLN A 72 -4.79 35.85 22.68
CA GLN A 72 -4.71 35.93 21.22
C GLN A 72 -3.80 34.86 20.63
N THR A 73 -2.64 34.57 21.26
CA THR A 73 -1.76 33.49 20.81
C THR A 73 -2.41 32.11 20.94
N GLY A 74 -3.19 31.88 21.99
CA GLY A 74 -3.96 30.63 22.16
C GLY A 74 -5.03 30.47 21.06
N THR A 75 -5.78 31.54 20.78
CA THR A 75 -6.76 31.57 19.68
C THR A 75 -6.09 31.35 18.32
N LEU A 76 -4.94 31.99 18.08
CA LEU A 76 -4.20 31.85 16.83
C LEU A 76 -3.70 30.41 16.63
N ALA A 77 -3.22 29.75 17.69
CA ALA A 77 -2.81 28.35 17.66
C ALA A 77 -4.00 27.42 17.37
N ALA A 78 -5.15 27.66 17.99
CA ALA A 78 -6.37 26.89 17.71
C ALA A 78 -6.84 27.06 16.26
N HIS A 79 -6.79 28.28 15.72
CA HIS A 79 -7.11 28.54 14.32
C HIS A 79 -6.11 27.88 13.36
N ALA A 80 -4.81 27.85 13.70
CA ALA A 80 -3.81 27.17 12.87
C ALA A 80 -4.10 25.66 12.77
N THR A 81 -4.45 25.00 13.87
CA THR A 81 -4.89 23.59 13.86
C THR A 81 -6.12 23.39 13.00
N SER A 82 -7.14 24.25 13.15
CA SER A 82 -8.36 24.18 12.34
C SER A 82 -8.09 24.38 10.84
N ILE A 83 -7.15 25.26 10.47
CA ILE A 83 -6.74 25.44 9.06
C ILE A 83 -6.12 24.16 8.50
N THR A 84 -5.25 23.47 9.25
CA THR A 84 -4.66 22.20 8.83
C THR A 84 -5.74 21.13 8.63
N GLU A 85 -6.69 21.01 9.56
CA GLU A 85 -7.81 20.07 9.44
C GLU A 85 -8.69 20.36 8.20
N VAL A 86 -8.92 21.65 7.90
CA VAL A 86 -9.65 22.07 6.69
C VAL A 86 -8.86 21.76 5.42
N GLN A 87 -7.55 22.00 5.41
CA GLN A 87 -6.70 21.66 4.27
C GLN A 87 -6.73 20.16 3.97
N ASP A 88 -6.62 19.33 5.00
CA ASP A 88 -6.70 17.87 4.87
C ASP A 88 -8.09 17.43 4.38
N ALA A 89 -9.17 18.06 4.86
CA ALA A 89 -10.51 17.81 4.35
C ALA A 89 -10.66 18.20 2.87
N VAL A 90 -10.16 19.37 2.47
CA VAL A 90 -10.19 19.84 1.07
C VAL A 90 -9.39 18.90 0.17
N THR A 91 -8.20 18.45 0.59
CA THR A 91 -7.41 17.48 -0.17
C THR A 91 -8.17 16.17 -0.35
N ARG A 92 -8.76 15.61 0.73
CA ARG A 92 -9.57 14.38 0.67
C ARG A 92 -10.78 14.50 -0.26
N ILE A 93 -11.45 15.66 -0.26
CA ILE A 93 -12.59 15.94 -1.15
C ILE A 93 -12.11 16.06 -2.60
N SER A 94 -11.03 16.82 -2.83
CA SER A 94 -10.51 17.05 -4.18
C SER A 94 -9.94 15.78 -4.84
N SER A 95 -9.49 14.80 -4.05
CA SER A 95 -9.01 13.51 -4.53
C SER A 95 -10.10 12.46 -4.75
N GLY A 96 -11.36 12.75 -4.42
CA GLY A 96 -12.46 11.78 -4.52
C GLY A 96 -12.41 10.66 -3.47
N GLY A 97 -11.76 10.91 -2.33
CA GLY A 97 -11.53 9.94 -1.25
C GLY A 97 -10.07 9.58 -1.05
N SER A 98 -9.80 8.75 -0.03
CA SER A 98 -8.49 8.12 0.21
C SER A 98 -8.54 6.66 -0.22
N ILE A 99 -7.49 6.18 -0.90
CA ILE A 99 -7.31 4.77 -1.22
C ILE A 99 -6.19 4.22 -0.33
N ASP A 100 -6.55 3.32 0.56
CA ASP A 100 -5.61 2.59 1.41
C ASP A 100 -5.29 1.23 0.77
N VAL A 101 -4.01 0.87 0.74
CA VAL A 101 -3.54 -0.41 0.19
C VAL A 101 -2.95 -1.27 1.29
N TYR A 102 -3.50 -2.47 1.46
CA TYR A 102 -3.07 -3.45 2.46
C TYR A 102 -2.38 -4.63 1.77
N SER A 103 -1.06 -4.73 1.99
CA SER A 103 -0.21 -5.84 1.53
C SER A 103 0.17 -6.82 2.65
N THR A 104 -0.27 -6.54 3.88
CA THR A 104 -0.14 -7.39 5.07
C THR A 104 -1.41 -7.31 5.91
N ASN A 105 -1.61 -8.27 6.82
CA ASN A 105 -2.75 -8.26 7.75
C ASN A 105 -2.80 -6.95 8.55
N ASN A 106 -3.99 -6.39 8.70
CA ASN A 106 -4.21 -5.14 9.43
C ASN A 106 -5.68 -5.02 9.89
N THR A 107 -6.03 -3.90 10.52
CA THR A 107 -7.40 -3.53 10.86
C THR A 107 -7.70 -2.15 10.31
N LEU A 108 -8.78 -2.02 9.54
CA LEU A 108 -9.27 -0.72 9.09
C LEU A 108 -10.06 -0.05 10.21
N THR A 109 -9.59 1.11 10.66
CA THR A 109 -10.38 2.02 11.49
C THR A 109 -11.25 2.88 10.58
N ILE A 110 -12.58 2.74 10.70
CA ILE A 110 -13.52 3.51 9.87
C ILE A 110 -13.64 4.94 10.41
N PRO A 111 -13.29 5.98 9.62
CA PRO A 111 -13.48 7.37 10.04
C PRO A 111 -14.94 7.67 10.38
N THR A 112 -15.21 8.54 11.36
CA THR A 112 -16.56 8.87 11.81
C THR A 112 -17.42 9.58 10.75
N ASP A 113 -16.76 10.33 9.86
CA ASP A 113 -17.34 11.10 8.74
C ASP A 113 -17.45 10.29 7.44
N ALA A 114 -16.97 9.05 7.40
CA ALA A 114 -17.11 8.19 6.22
C ALA A 114 -18.59 7.86 5.95
N VAL A 115 -18.95 7.85 4.66
CA VAL A 115 -20.32 7.53 4.17
C VAL A 115 -20.34 6.16 3.49
N SER A 116 -19.41 5.93 2.58
CA SER A 116 -19.27 4.65 1.90
C SER A 116 -17.81 4.19 1.84
N ILE A 117 -17.64 2.87 1.80
CA ILE A 117 -16.34 2.22 1.72
C ILE A 117 -16.40 1.21 0.59
N GLU A 118 -15.61 1.44 -0.44
CA GLU A 118 -15.46 0.54 -1.58
C GLU A 118 -14.21 -0.32 -1.37
N VAL A 119 -14.35 -1.63 -1.53
CA VAL A 119 -13.29 -2.58 -1.19
C VAL A 119 -13.05 -3.55 -2.33
N TRP A 120 -11.80 -3.67 -2.75
CA TRP A 120 -11.33 -4.68 -3.70
C TRP A 120 -10.40 -5.63 -2.99
N VAL A 121 -10.69 -6.93 -3.05
CA VAL A 121 -9.93 -7.99 -2.39
C VAL A 121 -9.39 -8.95 -3.44
N PHE A 122 -8.08 -9.16 -3.42
CA PHE A 122 -7.39 -10.10 -4.29
C PHE A 122 -6.76 -11.22 -3.46
N GLY A 123 -7.11 -12.47 -3.77
CA GLY A 123 -6.51 -13.65 -3.14
C GLY A 123 -5.05 -13.81 -3.57
N ALA A 124 -4.26 -14.57 -2.81
CA ALA A 124 -2.88 -14.86 -3.20
C ALA A 124 -2.80 -15.95 -4.28
N GLY A 125 -1.72 -15.98 -5.05
CA GLY A 125 -1.49 -17.01 -6.05
C GLY A 125 -0.76 -18.23 -5.50
N GLY A 126 -1.00 -19.39 -6.11
CA GLY A 126 -0.26 -20.62 -5.82
C GLY A 126 1.14 -20.61 -6.46
N GLY A 127 2.06 -21.38 -5.88
CA GLY A 127 3.39 -21.60 -6.46
C GLY A 127 3.38 -22.69 -7.54
N GLY A 128 4.30 -22.63 -8.49
CA GLY A 128 4.53 -23.73 -9.44
C GLY A 128 5.29 -24.88 -8.80
N SER A 129 5.15 -26.11 -9.31
CA SER A 129 5.99 -27.24 -8.88
C SER A 129 7.36 -27.22 -9.56
N SER A 130 8.32 -27.93 -8.98
CA SER A 130 9.58 -28.24 -9.67
C SER A 130 9.33 -29.22 -10.82
N GLY A 131 10.16 -29.22 -11.86
CA GLY A 131 9.99 -30.19 -12.96
C GLY A 131 10.77 -31.48 -12.76
N TRP A 132 10.13 -32.65 -12.77
CA TRP A 132 10.85 -33.92 -12.83
C TRP A 132 9.92 -35.07 -13.21
N GLY A 133 10.39 -36.02 -14.04
CA GLY A 133 9.68 -37.27 -14.26
C GLY A 133 10.59 -38.45 -14.59
N PRO A 134 10.18 -39.68 -14.23
CA PRO A 134 10.88 -40.88 -14.65
C PRO A 134 10.70 -41.06 -16.15
N ASP A 135 11.75 -41.58 -16.79
CA ASP A 135 11.78 -41.89 -18.21
C ASP A 135 10.90 -43.12 -18.50
N ASN A 136 9.60 -42.91 -18.72
CA ASN A 136 8.69 -43.98 -19.16
C ASN A 136 8.42 -43.97 -20.67
N GLY A 137 9.27 -43.29 -21.46
CA GLY A 137 9.25 -43.32 -22.93
C GLY A 137 8.14 -42.50 -23.61
N THR A 138 7.21 -41.89 -22.87
CA THR A 138 6.12 -41.10 -23.48
C THR A 138 5.89 -39.71 -22.89
N ASN A 139 6.21 -39.47 -21.61
CA ASN A 139 5.95 -38.18 -20.96
C ASN A 139 7.16 -37.66 -20.18
N SER A 140 7.87 -36.69 -20.73
CA SER A 140 8.86 -35.92 -19.97
C SER A 140 8.16 -34.96 -19.02
N GLN A 141 8.23 -35.21 -17.71
CA GLN A 141 7.44 -34.42 -16.77
C GLN A 141 8.11 -33.08 -16.49
N ARG A 142 7.32 -32.06 -16.76
CA ARG A 142 7.59 -30.63 -16.58
C ARG A 142 7.01 -30.22 -15.23
N GLY A 143 7.49 -29.11 -14.69
CA GLY A 143 6.82 -28.49 -13.55
C GLY A 143 5.43 -28.00 -13.96
N ALA A 144 4.45 -28.31 -13.12
CA ALA A 144 3.11 -27.74 -13.19
C ALA A 144 3.12 -26.30 -12.70
N ALA A 145 2.26 -25.46 -13.26
CA ALA A 145 2.13 -24.07 -12.85
C ALA A 145 1.18 -23.90 -11.66
N GLY A 146 1.36 -22.83 -10.89
CA GLY A 146 0.39 -22.39 -9.87
C GLY A 146 -0.76 -21.60 -10.49
N GLY A 147 -1.95 -21.68 -9.89
CA GLY A 147 -3.10 -20.85 -10.24
C GLY A 147 -3.04 -19.46 -9.60
N GLY A 148 -3.66 -18.48 -10.24
CA GLY A 148 -3.82 -17.13 -9.68
C GLY A 148 -4.93 -17.07 -8.62
N GLY A 149 -4.95 -16.03 -7.78
CA GLY A 149 -5.96 -15.76 -6.78
C GLY A 149 -7.21 -15.13 -7.38
N GLY A 150 -8.34 -15.34 -6.71
CA GLY A 150 -9.62 -14.75 -7.08
C GLY A 150 -9.68 -13.25 -6.79
N TYR A 151 -10.73 -12.63 -7.29
CA TYR A 151 -11.04 -11.22 -7.08
C TYR A 151 -12.49 -11.06 -6.64
N VAL A 152 -12.72 -10.23 -5.63
CA VAL A 152 -14.06 -9.78 -5.21
C VAL A 152 -14.03 -8.28 -4.93
N HIS A 153 -15.15 -7.62 -5.21
CA HIS A 153 -15.34 -6.19 -4.94
C HIS A 153 -16.75 -5.94 -4.41
N HIS A 154 -16.86 -5.05 -3.42
CA HIS A 154 -18.15 -4.54 -2.97
C HIS A 154 -18.05 -3.13 -2.36
N THR A 155 -19.16 -2.38 -2.43
CA THR A 155 -19.33 -1.11 -1.73
C THR A 155 -20.23 -1.28 -0.52
N PHE A 156 -19.75 -0.85 0.64
CA PHE A 156 -20.48 -0.88 1.90
C PHE A 156 -20.91 0.51 2.35
N SER A 157 -22.00 0.56 3.12
CA SER A 157 -22.30 1.71 3.97
C SER A 157 -21.33 1.73 5.17
N ALA A 158 -20.67 2.87 5.40
CA ALA A 158 -19.76 3.04 6.53
C ALA A 158 -20.47 2.88 7.89
N SER A 159 -21.73 3.32 7.99
CA SER A 159 -22.51 3.16 9.22
C SER A 159 -22.82 1.70 9.52
N ALA A 160 -23.16 0.90 8.50
CA ALA A 160 -23.42 -0.52 8.64
C ALA A 160 -22.16 -1.31 9.04
N LEU A 161 -21.01 -0.96 8.45
CA LEU A 161 -19.73 -1.55 8.83
C LEU A 161 -19.34 -1.20 10.27
N ARG A 162 -19.49 0.06 10.71
CA ARG A 162 -19.22 0.43 12.11
C ARG A 162 -20.13 -0.29 13.11
N ALA A 163 -21.40 -0.53 12.75
CA ALA A 163 -22.32 -1.28 13.59
C ALA A 163 -21.88 -2.75 13.73
N THR A 164 -21.39 -3.37 12.65
CA THR A 164 -20.92 -4.76 12.65
C THR A 164 -19.53 -4.90 13.28
N TYR A 165 -18.65 -3.92 13.07
CA TYR A 165 -17.24 -3.92 13.46
C TYR A 165 -16.87 -2.63 14.24
N PRO A 166 -17.35 -2.49 15.49
CA PRO A 166 -17.17 -1.26 16.27
C PRO A 166 -15.70 -0.95 16.60
N SER A 167 -14.84 -1.96 16.65
CA SER A 167 -13.40 -1.82 16.91
C SER A 167 -12.54 -1.68 15.64
N GLY A 168 -13.17 -1.63 14.46
CA GLY A 168 -12.50 -1.67 13.17
C GLY A 168 -12.66 -3.01 12.45
N VAL A 169 -12.51 -2.99 11.12
CA VAL A 169 -12.73 -4.14 10.25
C VAL A 169 -11.42 -4.89 10.05
N PRO A 170 -11.32 -6.18 10.42
CA PRO A 170 -10.12 -6.96 10.20
C PRO A 170 -9.88 -7.19 8.71
N ILE A 171 -8.62 -7.10 8.30
CA ILE A 171 -8.15 -7.35 6.94
C ILE A 171 -7.11 -8.46 7.00
N THR A 172 -7.35 -9.54 6.25
CA THR A 172 -6.38 -10.61 6.07
C THR A 172 -5.85 -10.55 4.65
N VAL A 173 -4.54 -10.52 4.49
CA VAL A 173 -3.88 -10.62 3.19
C VAL A 173 -3.34 -12.03 3.04
N GLY A 174 -3.79 -12.72 1.99
CA GLY A 174 -3.34 -14.07 1.68
C GLY A 174 -1.83 -14.12 1.45
N ALA A 175 -1.17 -15.08 2.10
CA ALA A 175 0.23 -15.37 1.84
C ALA A 175 0.40 -16.07 0.49
N LYS A 176 1.43 -15.72 -0.26
CA LYS A 176 1.76 -16.40 -1.53
C LYS A 176 2.05 -17.90 -1.34
N GLY A 177 1.71 -18.68 -2.36
CA GLY A 177 2.16 -20.05 -2.50
C GLY A 177 3.65 -20.13 -2.83
N LEU A 178 4.39 -20.98 -2.12
CA LEU A 178 5.81 -21.19 -2.39
C LEU A 178 6.02 -22.07 -3.63
N GLY A 179 7.00 -21.76 -4.46
CA GLY A 179 7.42 -22.65 -5.54
C GLY A 179 8.01 -23.95 -5.00
N GLY A 180 7.77 -25.05 -5.71
CA GLY A 180 8.32 -26.36 -5.38
C GLY A 180 9.84 -26.35 -5.44
N ALA A 181 10.47 -26.84 -4.37
CA ALA A 181 11.93 -26.89 -4.27
C ALA A 181 12.55 -27.76 -5.37
N ALA A 182 13.69 -27.35 -5.91
CA ALA A 182 14.48 -28.17 -6.82
C ALA A 182 14.83 -29.53 -6.17
N GLN A 183 14.77 -30.60 -6.95
CA GLN A 183 14.98 -31.97 -6.51
C GLN A 183 16.14 -32.61 -7.28
N THR A 184 16.96 -33.40 -6.59
CA THR A 184 18.03 -34.24 -7.17
C THR A 184 17.52 -35.63 -7.55
N GLY A 185 16.50 -36.11 -6.86
CA GLY A 185 15.99 -37.48 -6.93
C GLY A 185 14.72 -37.65 -7.74
N ASN A 186 14.20 -38.88 -7.69
CA ASN A 186 12.98 -39.25 -8.40
C ASN A 186 11.74 -38.72 -7.68
N GLY A 187 11.29 -37.54 -8.11
CA GLY A 187 10.02 -36.93 -7.73
C GLY A 187 10.13 -35.41 -7.88
N GLY A 188 9.14 -34.76 -8.46
CA GLY A 188 9.05 -33.30 -8.35
C GLY A 188 8.49 -32.90 -6.99
N ALA A 189 8.83 -31.70 -6.51
CA ALA A 189 8.18 -31.08 -5.37
C ALA A 189 6.99 -30.23 -5.83
N ASN A 190 5.85 -30.41 -5.18
CA ASN A 190 4.66 -29.58 -5.39
C ASN A 190 4.92 -28.12 -5.02
N GLY A 191 4.21 -27.21 -5.69
CA GLY A 191 4.06 -25.85 -5.22
C GLY A 191 3.05 -25.77 -4.08
N GLY A 192 3.18 -24.76 -3.23
CA GLY A 192 2.22 -24.46 -2.16
C GLY A 192 1.01 -23.67 -2.68
N ASP A 193 -0.12 -23.87 -2.04
CA ASP A 193 -1.33 -23.07 -2.25
C ASP A 193 -1.13 -21.61 -1.80
N GLY A 194 -1.77 -20.67 -2.49
CA GLY A 194 -1.94 -19.30 -2.03
C GLY A 194 -3.03 -19.21 -0.96
N GLY A 195 -2.84 -18.34 0.02
CA GLY A 195 -3.83 -17.99 1.03
C GLY A 195 -4.97 -17.14 0.47
N ALA A 196 -6.16 -17.27 1.06
CA ALA A 196 -7.26 -16.35 0.79
C ALA A 196 -6.99 -14.97 1.41
N SER A 197 -7.48 -13.92 0.77
CA SER A 197 -7.54 -12.58 1.35
C SER A 197 -8.97 -12.27 1.76
N THR A 198 -9.14 -11.54 2.86
CA THR A 198 -10.46 -11.19 3.40
C THR A 198 -10.54 -9.72 3.83
N PHE A 199 -11.72 -9.15 3.65
CA PHE A 199 -12.14 -7.92 4.31
C PHE A 199 -13.33 -8.23 5.22
N GLY A 200 -13.20 -7.88 6.49
CA GLY A 200 -13.95 -8.56 7.53
C GLY A 200 -13.51 -10.02 7.66
N THR A 201 -13.98 -10.69 8.70
CA THR A 201 -13.71 -12.12 8.90
C THR A 201 -14.27 -12.96 7.75
N THR A 202 -15.45 -12.62 7.24
CA THR A 202 -16.12 -13.36 6.15
C THR A 202 -16.97 -12.48 5.22
N LEU A 203 -16.92 -11.14 5.33
CA LEU A 203 -17.77 -10.27 4.51
C LEU A 203 -17.39 -10.33 3.03
N LEU A 204 -16.09 -10.21 2.75
CA LEU A 204 -15.53 -10.44 1.42
C LEU A 204 -14.37 -11.41 1.54
N VAL A 205 -14.39 -12.43 0.69
CA VAL A 205 -13.34 -13.43 0.62
C VAL A 205 -12.96 -13.62 -0.84
N ALA A 206 -11.69 -13.35 -1.15
CA ALA A 206 -11.09 -13.77 -2.41
C ALA A 206 -10.22 -15.00 -2.14
N GLY A 207 -10.59 -16.12 -2.74
CA GLY A 207 -9.88 -17.38 -2.58
C GLY A 207 -8.48 -17.31 -3.16
N GLY A 208 -7.53 -17.99 -2.51
CA GLY A 208 -6.18 -18.15 -3.04
C GLY A 208 -6.13 -19.21 -4.15
N GLY A 209 -5.17 -19.07 -5.07
CA GLY A 209 -4.90 -20.03 -6.14
C GLY A 209 -4.22 -21.29 -5.61
N LYS A 210 -4.46 -22.42 -6.29
CA LYS A 210 -3.82 -23.70 -5.93
C LYS A 210 -2.40 -23.79 -6.44
N GLY A 211 -1.55 -24.50 -5.70
CA GLY A 211 -0.20 -24.83 -6.13
C GLY A 211 -0.20 -25.84 -7.28
N GLY A 212 0.80 -25.76 -8.16
CA GLY A 212 1.04 -26.79 -9.16
C GLY A 212 1.42 -28.10 -8.48
N THR A 213 0.79 -29.20 -8.88
CA THR A 213 1.04 -30.54 -8.33
C THR A 213 1.76 -31.40 -9.35
N ILE A 214 2.77 -32.13 -8.91
CA ILE A 214 3.49 -33.11 -9.73
C ILE A 214 3.53 -34.44 -8.98
N THR A 215 3.17 -35.50 -9.69
CA THR A 215 3.33 -36.89 -9.24
C THR A 215 4.39 -37.55 -10.10
N SER A 216 4.71 -38.82 -9.82
CA SER A 216 5.65 -39.59 -10.65
C SER A 216 5.16 -39.85 -12.07
N THR A 217 3.89 -39.57 -12.41
CA THR A 217 3.30 -39.85 -13.74
C THR A 217 2.55 -38.67 -14.35
N THR A 218 2.14 -37.68 -13.57
CA THR A 218 1.29 -36.56 -14.02
C THR A 218 1.74 -35.22 -13.46
N CYS A 219 1.55 -34.16 -14.25
CA CYS A 219 1.60 -32.78 -13.80
C CYS A 219 0.17 -32.21 -13.87
N VAL A 220 -0.30 -31.66 -12.76
CA VAL A 220 -1.62 -31.03 -12.63
C VAL A 220 -1.40 -29.59 -12.25
N ASP A 221 -1.79 -28.67 -13.13
CA ASP A 221 -1.69 -27.25 -12.83
C ASP A 221 -2.67 -26.85 -11.73
N GLY A 222 -2.28 -25.85 -10.96
CA GLY A 222 -3.11 -25.27 -9.92
C GLY A 222 -4.34 -24.59 -10.51
N ALA A 223 -5.51 -24.91 -9.99
CA ALA A 223 -6.74 -24.16 -10.25
C ALA A 223 -6.62 -22.72 -9.73
N GLY A 224 -7.28 -21.78 -10.41
CA GLY A 224 -7.43 -20.41 -9.92
C GLY A 224 -8.28 -20.33 -8.66
N GLY A 225 -8.03 -19.30 -7.84
CA GLY A 225 -8.79 -19.00 -6.64
C GLY A 225 -10.19 -18.49 -6.96
N MET A 226 -11.15 -18.81 -6.11
CA MET A 226 -12.54 -18.41 -6.28
C MET A 226 -12.76 -16.92 -5.99
N GLY A 227 -13.65 -16.28 -6.76
CA GLY A 227 -14.11 -14.92 -6.53
C GLY A 227 -15.34 -14.58 -7.35
N VAL A 228 -15.73 -13.30 -7.38
CA VAL A 228 -16.65 -12.77 -8.39
C VAL A 228 -16.03 -12.94 -9.76
N VAL A 229 -14.70 -12.73 -9.83
CA VAL A 229 -13.87 -13.19 -10.94
C VAL A 229 -12.89 -14.22 -10.38
N ASN A 230 -12.89 -15.41 -10.94
CA ASN A 230 -11.93 -16.45 -10.57
C ASN A 230 -10.53 -16.10 -11.09
N GLY A 231 -9.50 -16.53 -10.37
CA GLY A 231 -8.13 -16.45 -10.85
C GLY A 231 -7.92 -17.35 -12.07
N GLY A 232 -6.86 -17.08 -12.83
CA GLY A 232 -6.45 -17.93 -13.95
C GLY A 232 -5.89 -19.26 -13.44
N SER A 233 -6.31 -20.38 -14.03
CA SER A 233 -5.66 -21.67 -13.81
C SER A 233 -4.23 -21.66 -14.37
N GLY A 234 -3.32 -22.38 -13.72
CA GLY A 234 -1.96 -22.56 -14.23
C GLY A 234 -1.94 -23.31 -15.57
N GLY A 235 -0.91 -23.05 -16.35
CA GLY A 235 -0.42 -23.91 -17.42
C GLY A 235 -1.23 -23.97 -18.71
N ALA A 236 -2.23 -23.11 -18.87
CA ALA A 236 -2.87 -22.93 -20.17
C ALA A 236 -1.89 -22.23 -21.15
N PRO A 237 -1.53 -22.85 -22.30
CA PRO A 237 -0.80 -22.15 -23.35
C PRO A 237 -1.72 -21.06 -23.92
N GLY A 238 -1.47 -19.80 -23.56
CA GLY A 238 -2.27 -18.69 -24.08
C GLY A 238 -3.72 -18.66 -23.60
N GLY A 239 -4.03 -19.27 -22.45
CA GLY A 239 -5.32 -19.06 -21.81
C GLY A 239 -5.38 -17.65 -21.22
N ASN A 240 -5.78 -16.68 -22.03
CA ASN A 240 -6.32 -15.42 -21.52
C ASN A 240 -7.37 -15.77 -20.46
N SER A 241 -7.46 -14.98 -19.38
CA SER A 241 -8.64 -15.05 -18.52
C SER A 241 -9.86 -15.09 -19.42
N ALA A 242 -10.72 -16.09 -19.27
CA ALA A 242 -11.80 -16.37 -20.21
C ALA A 242 -12.86 -15.25 -20.28
N THR A 243 -12.67 -14.17 -19.53
CA THR A 243 -13.47 -12.96 -19.56
C THR A 243 -12.73 -11.90 -20.38
N GLY A 244 -13.10 -11.76 -21.66
CA GLY A 244 -12.53 -10.75 -22.55
C GLY A 244 -12.54 -9.35 -21.91
N ILE A 245 -11.45 -8.59 -22.09
CA ILE A 245 -11.21 -7.20 -21.66
C ILE A 245 -12.17 -6.77 -20.55
N THR A 246 -11.99 -7.34 -19.38
CA THR A 246 -12.71 -6.88 -18.19
C THR A 246 -11.71 -6.04 -17.40
N ILE A 247 -12.09 -4.80 -17.10
CA ILE A 247 -11.28 -3.83 -16.32
C ILE A 247 -10.98 -4.37 -14.91
N GLU A 248 -11.67 -5.45 -14.52
CA GLU A 248 -11.54 -6.17 -13.26
C GLU A 248 -11.20 -7.63 -13.56
N GLY A 249 -10.03 -8.09 -13.12
CA GLY A 249 -9.54 -9.46 -13.37
C GLY A 249 -8.81 -10.03 -12.17
N GLY A 250 -9.04 -11.32 -11.88
CA GLY A 250 -8.24 -12.09 -10.93
C GLY A 250 -6.79 -12.26 -11.40
N GLY A 251 -5.96 -12.89 -10.56
CA GLY A 251 -4.53 -13.09 -10.87
C GLY A 251 -4.28 -14.03 -12.06
N GLY A 252 -3.21 -13.77 -12.82
CA GLY A 252 -2.64 -14.64 -13.84
C GLY A 252 -2.33 -16.06 -13.36
N GLY A 253 -2.55 -17.07 -14.19
CA GLY A 253 -1.97 -18.40 -13.95
C GLY A 253 -0.51 -18.45 -14.44
N GLY A 254 0.33 -19.27 -13.78
CA GLY A 254 1.72 -19.46 -14.22
C GLY A 254 1.85 -20.28 -15.52
N GLY A 255 3.02 -20.25 -16.15
CA GLY A 255 3.36 -21.07 -17.32
C GLY A 255 3.92 -22.44 -16.94
N ARG A 256 3.64 -23.48 -17.75
CA ARG A 256 4.24 -24.82 -17.56
C ARG A 256 5.72 -24.82 -17.92
N GLY A 257 6.49 -25.63 -17.19
CA GLY A 257 7.90 -25.85 -17.51
C GLY A 257 8.13 -26.48 -18.89
N GLY A 258 9.33 -26.28 -19.41
CA GLY A 258 9.90 -26.96 -20.57
C GLY A 258 10.28 -28.42 -20.25
N GLY A 259 10.17 -29.30 -21.25
CA GLY A 259 10.47 -30.74 -21.20
C GLY A 259 10.82 -31.27 -22.59
N TYR A 260 11.32 -32.49 -22.66
CA TYR A 260 11.81 -33.14 -23.88
C TYR A 260 11.37 -34.60 -23.91
N GLN A 261 10.72 -35.05 -24.99
CA GLN A 261 10.53 -36.48 -25.19
C GLN A 261 11.74 -37.01 -25.98
N ASP A 262 12.34 -38.08 -25.48
CA ASP A 262 13.27 -38.87 -26.29
C ASP A 262 12.46 -39.98 -26.95
N VAL A 263 12.34 -39.90 -28.27
CA VAL A 263 11.72 -40.95 -29.07
C VAL A 263 12.85 -41.64 -29.82
N SER A 264 13.20 -42.84 -29.37
CA SER A 264 14.14 -43.74 -30.06
C SER A 264 15.55 -43.16 -30.28
N GLY A 265 16.12 -42.47 -29.29
CA GLY A 265 17.48 -41.92 -29.34
C GLY A 265 17.60 -40.63 -30.15
N THR A 266 16.48 -40.10 -30.66
CA THR A 266 16.39 -38.77 -31.24
C THR A 266 15.63 -37.87 -30.26
N ARG A 267 16.38 -37.01 -29.56
CA ARG A 267 15.79 -36.01 -28.66
C ARG A 267 15.01 -35.00 -29.48
N THR A 268 13.68 -35.01 -29.36
CA THR A 268 12.82 -34.05 -30.05
C THR A 268 12.18 -33.14 -29.00
N VAL A 269 12.22 -31.81 -29.21
CA VAL A 269 11.48 -30.87 -28.36
C VAL A 269 9.99 -31.13 -28.58
N VAL A 270 9.35 -31.90 -27.69
CA VAL A 270 7.93 -32.24 -27.90
C VAL A 270 6.99 -31.12 -27.52
N GLN A 271 7.40 -30.20 -26.63
CA GLN A 271 6.75 -28.91 -26.47
C GLN A 271 7.76 -27.84 -26.02
N PRO A 272 7.81 -26.66 -26.64
CA PRO A 272 8.56 -25.53 -26.11
C PRO A 272 8.10 -25.19 -24.69
N ALA A 273 8.98 -24.56 -23.89
CA ALA A 273 8.52 -23.89 -22.67
C ALA A 273 7.57 -22.77 -23.13
N ASN A 274 6.28 -22.91 -22.82
CA ASN A 274 5.32 -21.88 -23.15
C ASN A 274 5.37 -20.82 -22.03
N GLY A 275 5.39 -19.55 -22.43
CA GLY A 275 5.27 -18.42 -21.49
C GLY A 275 4.01 -18.56 -20.62
N GLY A 276 4.04 -17.95 -19.43
CA GLY A 276 2.85 -17.86 -18.58
C GLY A 276 1.77 -17.08 -19.31
N SER A 277 0.52 -17.55 -19.25
CA SER A 277 -0.58 -16.80 -19.84
C SER A 277 -0.92 -15.58 -18.99
N ALA A 278 -1.21 -14.47 -19.65
CA ALA A 278 -1.74 -13.29 -18.99
C ALA A 278 -3.21 -13.52 -18.65
N ALA A 279 -3.57 -13.64 -17.37
CA ALA A 279 -4.96 -13.43 -16.96
C ALA A 279 -5.26 -11.94 -16.69
N GLY A 280 -4.26 -11.05 -16.81
CA GLY A 280 -4.39 -9.59 -16.76
C GLY A 280 -4.12 -8.94 -18.12
N GLN A 281 -4.28 -7.63 -18.22
CA GLN A 281 -4.01 -6.87 -19.47
C GLN A 281 -2.54 -6.95 -19.94
N VAL A 282 -1.62 -7.36 -19.07
CA VAL A 282 -0.19 -7.40 -19.35
C VAL A 282 0.23 -8.84 -19.66
N ALA A 283 0.85 -9.02 -20.83
CA ALA A 283 1.46 -10.29 -21.23
C ALA A 283 2.37 -10.83 -20.12
N GLY A 284 2.23 -12.11 -19.77
CA GLY A 284 3.12 -12.76 -18.81
C GLY A 284 4.56 -12.82 -19.33
N GLY A 285 5.50 -13.11 -18.43
CA GLY A 285 6.89 -13.30 -18.81
C GLY A 285 7.02 -14.34 -19.94
N THR A 286 7.77 -14.01 -20.98
CA THR A 286 8.12 -14.98 -22.02
C THR A 286 9.40 -15.68 -21.64
N ALA A 287 9.41 -17.02 -21.66
CA ALA A 287 10.66 -17.75 -21.70
C ALA A 287 11.24 -17.63 -23.12
N PRO A 288 12.57 -17.42 -23.29
CA PRO A 288 13.17 -17.42 -24.61
C PRO A 288 13.03 -18.81 -25.23
N VAL A 289 12.14 -18.92 -26.21
CA VAL A 289 11.95 -20.12 -27.02
C VAL A 289 13.23 -20.28 -27.84
N ASN A 290 13.92 -21.42 -27.69
CA ASN A 290 15.11 -21.78 -28.48
C ASN A 290 16.47 -21.19 -28.06
N SER A 291 16.69 -20.88 -26.78
CA SER A 291 18.05 -20.57 -26.32
C SER A 291 18.83 -21.87 -26.05
N ALA A 292 20.05 -21.98 -26.57
CA ALA A 292 20.98 -23.08 -26.28
C ALA A 292 21.47 -23.12 -24.81
N THR A 293 20.84 -22.35 -23.92
CA THR A 293 21.14 -22.19 -22.49
C THR A 293 19.90 -22.50 -21.66
N PRO A 294 20.04 -22.97 -20.39
CA PRO A 294 18.88 -23.18 -19.54
C PRO A 294 18.33 -21.79 -19.22
N ALA A 295 17.13 -21.49 -19.71
CA ALA A 295 16.51 -20.20 -19.45
C ALA A 295 15.58 -20.34 -18.25
N ASN A 296 15.77 -19.47 -17.26
CA ASN A 296 14.74 -19.28 -16.24
C ASN A 296 13.50 -18.71 -16.93
N GLY A 297 12.33 -19.08 -16.43
CA GLY A 297 11.09 -18.42 -16.79
C GLY A 297 11.18 -16.94 -16.39
N GLY A 298 10.68 -16.06 -17.25
CA GLY A 298 10.54 -14.65 -16.90
C GLY A 298 9.53 -14.48 -15.77
N ASP A 299 9.81 -13.58 -14.85
CA ASP A 299 8.85 -13.20 -13.81
C ASP A 299 7.62 -12.53 -14.43
N GLY A 300 6.49 -12.62 -13.75
CA GLY A 300 5.28 -11.92 -14.14
C GLY A 300 5.45 -10.41 -14.06
N ALA A 301 4.93 -9.70 -15.05
CA ALA A 301 4.79 -8.25 -15.04
C ALA A 301 3.79 -7.78 -13.96
N VAL A 302 4.14 -6.64 -13.38
CA VAL A 302 3.31 -5.81 -12.50
C VAL A 302 2.23 -5.12 -13.34
N PRO A 303 0.97 -5.03 -12.88
CA PRO A 303 -0.05 -4.19 -13.50
C PRO A 303 0.40 -2.73 -13.62
N ASP A 304 -0.05 -2.02 -14.65
CA ASP A 304 0.11 -0.56 -14.72
C ASP A 304 -0.73 0.11 -13.62
N ASP A 305 -0.19 1.16 -12.99
CA ASP A 305 -0.78 1.88 -11.85
C ASP A 305 -2.21 2.42 -12.07
N LEU A 306 -2.66 2.49 -13.33
CA LEU A 306 -3.97 3.04 -13.68
C LEU A 306 -5.12 2.01 -13.57
N LEU A 307 -4.82 0.71 -13.56
CA LEU A 307 -5.84 -0.35 -13.53
C LEU A 307 -5.62 -1.30 -12.35
N LEU A 308 -6.65 -1.44 -11.50
CA LEU A 308 -6.72 -2.45 -10.44
C LEU A 308 -6.99 -3.84 -11.03
N VAL A 309 -6.01 -4.40 -11.72
CA VAL A 309 -6.05 -5.76 -12.27
C VAL A 309 -5.09 -6.69 -11.55
N GLY A 310 -5.39 -7.98 -11.57
CA GLY A 310 -4.47 -9.02 -11.14
C GLY A 310 -3.13 -8.96 -11.87
N GLY A 311 -2.04 -9.28 -11.17
CA GLY A 311 -0.71 -9.43 -11.76
C GLY A 311 -0.67 -10.56 -12.80
N SER A 312 0.35 -10.56 -13.65
CA SER A 312 0.56 -11.67 -14.60
C SER A 312 1.32 -12.83 -13.95
N GLY A 313 1.05 -14.05 -14.41
CA GLY A 313 1.72 -15.25 -13.90
C GLY A 313 3.17 -15.35 -14.36
N GLY A 314 4.00 -16.05 -13.58
CA GLY A 314 5.39 -16.31 -13.92
C GLY A 314 5.52 -17.36 -15.03
N ALA A 315 6.52 -17.22 -15.90
CA ALA A 315 6.75 -18.16 -17.00
C ALA A 315 7.31 -19.50 -16.53
N GLY A 316 7.10 -20.57 -17.29
CA GLY A 316 7.76 -21.84 -17.04
C GLY A 316 9.27 -21.78 -17.33
N GLY A 317 10.07 -22.50 -16.56
CA GLY A 317 11.50 -22.65 -16.82
C GLY A 317 11.77 -23.53 -18.03
N ALA A 318 12.80 -23.24 -18.81
CA ALA A 318 13.21 -24.05 -19.96
C ALA A 318 14.35 -25.02 -19.63
N TRP A 319 14.30 -26.20 -20.24
CA TRP A 319 15.42 -27.15 -20.20
C TRP A 319 16.44 -26.83 -21.29
N LYS A 320 17.71 -27.16 -21.04
CA LYS A 320 18.81 -27.04 -22.01
C LYS A 320 19.18 -28.40 -22.56
N ASP A 321 19.09 -28.57 -23.88
CA ASP A 321 19.72 -29.70 -24.56
C ASP A 321 21.21 -29.43 -24.71
N SER A 322 21.97 -29.73 -23.66
CA SER A 322 23.41 -29.86 -23.84
C SER A 322 23.88 -31.07 -23.07
N ASN A 323 24.58 -31.95 -23.78
CA ASN A 323 25.29 -33.13 -23.31
C ASN A 323 26.41 -32.82 -22.27
N THR A 324 26.40 -31.64 -21.66
CA THR A 324 27.39 -31.21 -20.65
C THR A 324 26.77 -31.30 -19.26
N ASN A 325 27.35 -32.17 -18.43
CA ASN A 325 26.90 -32.71 -17.15
C ASN A 325 26.63 -31.71 -16.00
N SER A 326 26.68 -30.38 -16.22
CA SER A 326 26.86 -29.42 -15.13
C SER A 326 25.81 -28.31 -14.99
N ASN A 327 24.84 -28.19 -15.90
CA ASN A 327 23.90 -27.06 -15.84
C ASN A 327 22.58 -27.44 -15.13
N PRO A 328 22.17 -26.66 -14.11
CA PRO A 328 20.86 -26.84 -13.48
C PRO A 328 19.75 -26.53 -14.49
N ALA A 329 18.63 -27.25 -14.40
CA ALA A 329 17.46 -27.00 -15.22
C ALA A 329 16.85 -25.62 -14.89
N GLY A 330 16.24 -24.97 -15.90
CA GLY A 330 15.67 -23.62 -15.77
C GLY A 330 14.59 -23.56 -14.68
N ARG A 331 14.65 -22.53 -13.85
CA ARG A 331 13.66 -22.30 -12.78
C ARG A 331 12.40 -21.67 -13.37
N GLY A 332 11.24 -21.93 -12.78
CA GLY A 332 10.03 -21.16 -13.09
C GLY A 332 10.19 -19.70 -12.62
N GLY A 333 9.58 -18.78 -13.36
CA GLY A 333 9.50 -17.37 -12.98
C GLY A 333 8.50 -17.17 -11.85
N ASP A 334 8.79 -16.18 -11.00
CA ASP A 334 7.88 -15.76 -9.93
C ASP A 334 6.73 -14.93 -10.52
N ALA A 335 5.60 -14.90 -9.83
CA ALA A 335 4.44 -14.14 -10.31
C ALA A 335 4.59 -12.63 -10.03
N GLY A 336 3.96 -11.79 -10.86
CA GLY A 336 4.01 -10.34 -10.71
C GLY A 336 3.24 -9.85 -9.48
N PHE A 337 3.83 -8.94 -8.72
CA PHE A 337 3.17 -8.24 -7.61
C PHE A 337 2.75 -6.82 -8.06
N PRO A 338 1.60 -6.28 -7.62
CA PRO A 338 0.61 -6.87 -6.73
C PRO A 338 -0.34 -7.86 -7.41
N ALA A 339 -1.13 -8.56 -6.58
CA ALA A 339 -2.38 -9.22 -6.94
C ALA A 339 -2.32 -10.67 -7.48
N GLY A 340 -1.90 -11.59 -6.61
CA GLY A 340 -2.43 -12.95 -6.63
C GLY A 340 -2.02 -13.84 -7.78
N ALA A 341 -1.12 -13.43 -8.67
CA ALA A 341 -0.72 -14.26 -9.79
C ALA A 341 0.01 -15.56 -9.36
N GLY A 342 -0.11 -16.61 -10.18
CA GLY A 342 0.50 -17.91 -9.96
C GLY A 342 1.94 -18.01 -10.46
N GLY A 343 2.76 -18.82 -9.78
CA GLY A 343 4.16 -19.05 -10.16
C GLY A 343 4.32 -20.05 -11.30
N GLY A 344 5.38 -19.89 -12.09
CA GLY A 344 5.70 -20.78 -13.21
C GLY A 344 6.25 -22.14 -12.77
N GLY A 345 6.01 -23.18 -13.57
CA GLY A 345 6.57 -24.51 -13.33
C GLY A 345 8.06 -24.57 -13.65
N GLY A 346 8.83 -25.29 -12.83
CA GLY A 346 10.24 -25.56 -13.09
C GLY A 346 10.46 -26.47 -14.30
N ALA A 347 11.61 -26.36 -14.97
CA ALA A 347 11.96 -27.26 -16.06
C ALA A 347 12.21 -28.69 -15.54
N GLY A 348 11.75 -29.66 -16.32
CA GLY A 348 12.06 -31.07 -16.11
C GLY A 348 13.52 -31.39 -16.43
N ARG A 349 14.03 -32.49 -15.87
CA ARG A 349 15.30 -33.09 -16.28
C ARG A 349 15.02 -34.33 -17.13
N TYR A 350 15.76 -34.48 -18.23
CA TYR A 350 15.86 -35.75 -18.94
C TYR A 350 17.22 -36.40 -18.67
N SER A 351 17.21 -37.63 -18.11
CA SER A 351 18.20 -38.70 -18.31
C SER A 351 18.47 -39.55 -17.04
N ILE A 352 18.50 -40.87 -17.26
CA ILE A 352 18.86 -41.96 -16.34
C ILE A 352 20.27 -41.86 -15.74
N VAL A 353 21.19 -41.09 -16.35
CA VAL A 353 22.64 -41.17 -16.05
C VAL A 353 23.21 -39.91 -15.35
N PHE A 354 22.43 -38.83 -15.23
CA PHE A 354 22.96 -37.53 -14.78
C PHE A 354 22.61 -37.28 -13.31
N THR A 355 23.38 -36.44 -12.60
CA THR A 355 23.23 -36.13 -11.15
C THR A 355 22.74 -34.71 -10.79
N GLY A 356 22.67 -33.76 -11.73
CA GLY A 356 22.10 -32.41 -11.51
C GLY A 356 20.61 -32.29 -11.09
N ASN A 357 20.21 -31.10 -10.61
CA ASN A 357 18.88 -30.84 -10.02
C ASN A 357 17.83 -30.43 -11.07
N SER A 358 16.55 -30.69 -10.77
CA SER A 358 15.43 -30.06 -11.45
C SER A 358 15.38 -28.55 -11.27
N GLY A 359 14.64 -27.87 -12.15
CA GLY A 359 14.31 -26.47 -11.94
C GLY A 359 13.32 -26.35 -10.78
N ARG A 360 13.57 -25.43 -9.85
CA ARG A 360 12.55 -25.04 -8.86
C ARG A 360 11.35 -24.42 -9.56
N GLY A 361 10.16 -24.58 -8.99
CA GLY A 361 9.01 -23.78 -9.38
C GLY A 361 9.14 -22.33 -8.91
N GLY A 362 8.41 -21.42 -9.57
CA GLY A 362 8.28 -20.03 -9.17
C GLY A 362 7.25 -19.87 -8.04
N HIS A 363 7.41 -18.81 -7.25
CA HIS A 363 6.48 -18.40 -6.22
C HIS A 363 5.25 -17.71 -6.83
N GLY A 364 4.08 -17.87 -6.19
CA GLY A 364 2.94 -17.01 -6.47
C GLY A 364 3.15 -15.59 -5.93
N ALA A 365 2.20 -14.69 -6.20
CA ALA A 365 2.17 -13.36 -5.61
C ALA A 365 1.29 -13.34 -4.35
N ASN A 366 1.59 -12.43 -3.41
CA ASN A 366 0.73 -12.20 -2.25
C ASN A 366 -0.62 -11.64 -2.71
N GLY A 367 -1.64 -11.81 -1.85
CA GLY A 367 -2.88 -11.07 -1.99
C GLY A 367 -2.68 -9.57 -1.76
N VAL A 368 -3.74 -8.80 -1.98
CA VAL A 368 -3.79 -7.36 -1.67
C VAL A 368 -5.24 -6.95 -1.44
N VAL A 369 -5.45 -5.97 -0.55
CA VAL A 369 -6.76 -5.37 -0.34
C VAL A 369 -6.66 -3.87 -0.54
N TYR A 370 -7.51 -3.33 -1.40
CA TYR A 370 -7.65 -1.89 -1.61
C TYR A 370 -8.94 -1.42 -0.94
N VAL A 371 -8.89 -0.31 -0.22
CA VAL A 371 -10.04 0.29 0.45
C VAL A 371 -10.12 1.75 0.04
N GLN A 372 -11.18 2.13 -0.65
CA GLN A 372 -11.50 3.53 -0.91
C GLN A 372 -12.56 4.02 0.07
N ILE A 373 -12.24 5.08 0.81
CA ILE A 373 -13.16 5.72 1.75
C ILE A 373 -13.70 6.99 1.12
N ARG A 374 -15.03 7.10 1.06
CA ARG A 374 -15.74 8.30 0.58
C ARG A 374 -16.43 9.01 1.74
N TYR A 375 -16.37 10.33 1.69
CA TYR A 375 -16.92 11.25 2.69
C TYR A 375 -18.12 12.01 2.10
N ALA A 376 -18.99 12.54 2.98
CA ALA A 376 -20.16 13.33 2.59
C ALA A 376 -19.77 14.71 2.03
#